data_AF-A0A958GYR8-F1
#
_entry.id   AF-A0A958GYR8-F1
#
_cell.length_a   1.000
_cell.length_b   1.000
_cell.length_c   1.000
_cell.angle_alpha   90.00
_cell.angle_beta   90.00
_cell.angle_gamma   90.00
#
_symmetry.space_group_name_H-M   'P 1'
#
loop_
_entity.id
_entity.type
_entity.pdbx_description
1 polymer ?
#
loop_
_entity_poly.entity_id
_entity_poly.type
_entity_poly.pdbx_seq_one_letter_code
_entity_poly.pdbx_strand_id
1 'polypeptide(L)' 'MTRRANIEPRGLNREQAAAYIGVGTTLFDAMVKDGRMPDPIRIGARAIWDRWKLDAAFDNLSRPTANSWDEIL' A
#
# COMPACT_ATOMS: atom_id res chain seq x y z
N MET A 1 -4.36 -22.62 27.54
CA MET A 1 -4.71 -22.41 26.11
C MET A 1 -4.85 -20.91 25.88
N THR A 2 -3.75 -20.23 25.55
CA THR A 2 -3.73 -18.76 25.43
C THR A 2 -4.49 -18.36 24.17
N ARG A 3 -5.67 -17.76 24.34
CA ARG A 3 -6.46 -17.19 23.24
C ARG A 3 -5.63 -16.09 22.60
N ARG A 4 -5.07 -16.33 21.41
CA ARG A 4 -4.46 -15.26 20.63
C ARG A 4 -5.58 -14.28 20.28
N ALA A 5 -5.37 -13.01 20.59
CA ALA A 5 -6.25 -11.97 20.08
C ALA A 5 -6.19 -12.03 18.55
N ASN A 6 -7.35 -12.21 17.90
CA ASN A 6 -7.46 -12.14 16.45
C ASN A 6 -7.44 -10.66 16.03
N ILE A 7 -6.26 -10.06 16.11
CA ILE A 7 -6.03 -8.69 15.68
C ILE A 7 -5.49 -8.69 14.26
N GLU A 8 -6.06 -7.85 13.41
CA GLU A 8 -5.47 -7.60 12.10
C GLU A 8 -4.20 -6.75 12.29
N PRO A 9 -3.03 -7.20 11.81
CA PRO A 9 -1.79 -6.50 12.06
C PRO A 9 -1.77 -5.15 11.34
N ARG A 10 -1.37 -4.12 12.07
CA ARG A 10 -1.19 -2.78 11.53
C ARG A 10 -0.03 -2.69 10.53
N GLY A 11 1.06 -3.35 10.88
CA GLY A 11 2.30 -3.37 10.14
C GLY A 11 2.40 -4.62 9.29
N LEU A 12 2.57 -4.43 7.99
CA LEU A 12 2.70 -5.47 6.98
C LEU A 12 4.15 -5.58 6.52
N ASN A 13 4.64 -6.80 6.32
CA ASN A 13 5.88 -7.00 5.58
C ASN A 13 5.66 -6.76 4.07
N ARG A 14 6.73 -6.81 3.27
CA ARG A 14 6.67 -6.56 1.81
C ARG A 14 5.66 -7.46 1.08
N GLU A 15 5.64 -8.75 1.39
CA GLU A 15 4.74 -9.72 0.76
C GLU A 15 3.28 -9.48 1.14
N GLN A 16 3.04 -9.22 2.42
CA GLN A 16 1.72 -8.88 2.94
C GLN A 16 1.19 -7.57 2.36
N ALA A 17 2.03 -6.54 2.26
CA ALA A 17 1.64 -5.25 1.70
C ALA A 17 1.27 -5.37 0.21
N ALA A 18 2.07 -6.10 -0.57
CA ALA A 18 1.77 -6.37 -1.98
C ALA A 18 0.46 -7.16 -2.15
N ALA A 19 0.29 -8.22 -1.36
CA ALA A 19 -0.93 -9.03 -1.37
C ALA A 19 -2.17 -8.22 -0.94
N TYR A 20 -2.01 -7.33 0.04
CA TYR A 20 -3.10 -6.49 0.57
C TYR A 20 -3.69 -5.57 -0.51
N ILE A 21 -2.86 -4.98 -1.38
CA ILE A 21 -3.32 -4.15 -2.50
C ILE A 21 -3.52 -4.94 -3.81
N GLY A 22 -3.40 -6.28 -3.77
CA GLY A 22 -3.71 -7.15 -4.91
C GLY A 22 -2.64 -7.21 -6.02
N VAL A 23 -1.37 -6.96 -5.72
CA VAL A 23 -0.27 -6.97 -6.72
C VAL A 23 0.88 -7.92 -6.37
N GLY A 24 1.70 -8.26 -7.37
CA GLY A 24 2.96 -8.96 -7.15
C GLY A 24 4.03 -8.06 -6.51
N THR A 25 4.95 -8.67 -5.76
CA THR A 25 5.93 -7.91 -4.97
C THR A 25 6.89 -7.05 -5.81
N THR A 26 7.23 -7.47 -7.03
CA THR A 26 8.04 -6.67 -7.97
C THR A 26 7.32 -5.39 -8.40
N LEU A 27 6.01 -5.48 -8.67
CA LEU A 27 5.22 -4.30 -9.01
C LEU A 27 5.06 -3.39 -7.79
N PHE A 28 4.84 -3.96 -6.61
CA PHE A 28 4.79 -3.20 -5.37
C PHE A 28 6.06 -2.38 -5.14
N ASP A 29 7.25 -2.96 -5.30
CA ASP A 29 8.51 -2.22 -5.18
C ASP A 29 8.63 -1.09 -6.21
N ALA A 30 8.17 -1.31 -7.44
CA ALA A 30 8.14 -0.26 -8.47
C ALA A 30 7.20 0.88 -8.06
N MET A 31 6.01 0.56 -7.53
CA MET A 31 5.05 1.55 -7.02
C MET A 31 5.57 2.34 -5.82
N VAL A 32 6.35 1.70 -4.94
CA VAL A 32 7.03 2.42 -3.85
C VAL A 32 8.09 3.34 -4.42
N LYS A 33 8.92 2.85 -5.36
CA LYS A 33 9.99 3.62 -5.98
C LYS A 33 9.49 4.83 -6.78
N ASP A 34 8.33 4.71 -7.45
CA ASP A 34 7.74 5.80 -8.24
C ASP A 34 6.76 6.69 -7.44
N GLY A 35 6.59 6.42 -6.14
CA GLY A 35 5.80 7.25 -5.22
C GLY A 35 4.29 6.98 -5.24
N ARG A 36 3.82 5.99 -5.99
CA ARG A 36 2.42 5.54 -5.95
C ARG A 36 2.05 4.83 -4.66
N MET A 37 3.02 4.20 -4.00
CA MET A 37 2.86 3.56 -2.69
C MET A 37 3.83 4.17 -1.66
N PRO A 38 3.49 4.16 -0.37
CA PRO A 38 4.31 4.76 0.67
C PRO A 38 5.62 4.01 0.90
N ASP A 39 6.65 4.73 1.30
CA ASP A 39 7.89 4.15 1.79
C ASP A 39 7.69 3.32 3.08
N PRO A 40 8.46 2.24 3.26
CA PRO A 40 8.41 1.45 4.48
C PRO A 40 8.93 2.23 5.69
N ILE A 41 8.32 1.95 6.84
CA ILE A 41 8.88 2.31 8.14
C ILE A 41 9.99 1.30 8.46
N ARG A 42 11.19 1.80 8.78
CA ARG A 42 12.33 0.98 9.19
C ARG A 42 12.29 0.79 10.71
N ILE A 43 12.09 -0.46 11.15
CA ILE A 43 12.16 -0.85 12.56
C ILE A 43 13.29 -1.86 12.70
N GLY A 44 14.47 -1.37 13.08
CA GLY A 44 15.71 -2.14 13.02
C GLY A 44 16.00 -2.61 11.59
N ALA A 45 16.21 -3.91 11.41
CA ALA A 45 16.47 -4.52 10.10
C ALA A 45 15.20 -4.75 9.24
N ARG A 46 14.00 -4.55 9.79
CA ARG A 46 12.74 -4.86 9.10
C ARG A 46 12.16 -3.63 8.43
N ALA A 47 11.68 -3.82 7.21
CA ALA A 47 10.81 -2.88 6.51
C ALA A 47 9.35 -3.27 6.78
N ILE A 48 8.57 -2.34 7.31
CA ILE A 48 7.16 -2.52 7.66
C ILE A 48 6.33 -1.42 6.99
N TRP A 49 5.28 -1.80 6.29
CA TRP A 49 4.30 -0.90 5.73
C TRP A 49 3.11 -0.77 6.66
N ASP A 50 2.70 0.46 6.87
CA ASP A 50 1.51 0.78 7.64
C ASP A 50 0.27 0.65 6.75
N ARG A 51 -0.72 -0.14 7.19
CA ARG A 51 -1.90 -0.41 6.35
C ARG A 51 -2.77 0.82 6.02
N TRP A 52 -2.96 1.81 6.91
CA TRP A 52 -3.78 2.99 6.52
C TRP A 52 -3.01 3.87 5.54
N LYS A 53 -1.68 3.87 5.56
CA LYS A 53 -0.90 4.55 4.53
C LYS A 53 -1.06 3.87 3.17
N LEU A 54 -1.11 2.54 3.15
CA LEU A 54 -1.42 1.79 1.92
C LEU A 54 -2.83 2.12 1.43
N ASP A 55 -3.84 2.10 2.31
CA ASP A 55 -5.22 2.48 1.97
C ASP A 55 -5.28 3.88 1.34
N ALA A 56 -4.71 4.88 2.02
CA ALA A 56 -4.72 6.26 1.56
C ALA A 56 -3.99 6.46 0.21
N ALA A 57 -2.87 5.77 0.00
CA ALA A 57 -2.15 5.82 -1.27
C ALA A 57 -2.94 5.14 -2.39
N PHE A 58 -3.59 4.01 -2.09
CA PHE A 58 -4.41 3.28 -3.05
C PHE A 58 -5.67 4.07 -3.46
N ASP A 59 -6.34 4.70 -2.49
CA ASP A 59 -7.47 5.60 -2.76
C ASP A 59 -7.07 6.76 -3.69
N ASN A 60 -5.84 7.27 -3.55
CA ASN A 60 -5.31 8.32 -4.43
C ASN A 60 -5.04 7.82 -5.86
N LEU A 61 -4.73 6.54 -6.07
CA LEU A 61 -4.61 5.95 -7.42
C LEU A 61 -5.96 5.85 -8.13
N SER A 62 -7.03 5.62 -7.37
CA SER A 62 -8.38 5.42 -7.88
C SER A 62 -9.06 6.74 -8.27
N ARG A 63 -8.58 7.88 -7.79
CA ARG A 63 -9.10 9.18 -8.21
C ARG A 63 -8.78 9.35 -9.70
N PRO A 64 -9.78 9.47 -10.59
CA PRO A 64 -9.51 9.79 -11.97
C PRO A 64 -8.74 11.12 -11.99
N THR A 65 -7.50 11.10 -12.47
CA THR A 65 -6.88 12.33 -12.95
C THR A 65 -7.84 12.87 -14.00
N ALA A 66 -8.36 14.10 -13.82
CA ALA A 66 -9.31 14.70 -14.76
C ALA A 66 -8.88 14.38 -16.19
N ASN A 67 -9.68 13.59 -16.90
CA ASN A 67 -9.31 13.17 -18.24
C ASN A 67 -9.40 14.43 -19.11
N SER A 68 -8.37 14.72 -19.90
CA SER A 68 -8.35 15.89 -20.81
C SER A 68 -9.36 15.81 -21.97
N TRP A 69 -10.30 14.88 -21.91
CA TRP A 69 -11.38 14.70 -22.87
C TRP A 69 -12.71 15.29 -22.37
N ASP A 70 -12.78 15.71 -21.10
CA ASP A 70 -13.98 16.32 -20.49
C ASP A 70 -14.12 17.84 -20.78
N GLU A 71 -13.20 18.44 -21.57
CA GLU A 71 -13.24 19.89 -21.92
C GLU A 71 -13.92 20.20 -23.26
N ILE A 72 -14.60 19.23 -23.90
CA ILE A 72 -15.36 19.47 -25.14
C ILE A 72 -16.84 19.15 -24.91
N LEU A 73 -17.57 20.11 -24.34
CA LEU A 73 -19.03 20.27 -24.50
C LEU A 73 -19.36 21.76 -24.68
#